data_AF-A0A3D8PGA0-F1
#
_entry.id   AF-A0A3D8PGA0-F1
#
_cell.length_a   1.000
_cell.length_b   1.000
_cell.length_c   1.000
_cell.angle_alpha   90.00
_cell.angle_beta   90.00
_cell.angle_gamma   90.00
#
_symmetry.space_group_name_H-M   'P 1'
#
loop_
_entity.id
_entity.type
_entity.pdbx_description
1 polymer ?
#
loop_
_entity_poly.entity_id
_entity_poly.type
_entity_poly.pdbx_seq_one_letter_code
_entity_poly.pdbx_strand_id
1 'polypeptide(L)'
;MTKLSDTQLVILSAAAQREDRNVLPLPGSLRGGAAAKVVGALLSRGLIAETTTDSQTKADAALNRIWRNDEDGRAILLHVTDAGFAAIGIEPDGGDG
;
A
#
# COMPACT_ATOMS: atom_id res chain seq x y z
N MET A 1 -9.46 3.29 -18.73
CA MET A 1 -8.13 3.40 -18.09
C MET A 1 -8.06 4.71 -17.33
N THR A 2 -8.26 4.67 -16.02
CA THR A 2 -8.13 5.87 -15.19
C THR A 2 -6.65 6.11 -14.91
N LYS A 3 -6.09 7.18 -15.46
CA LYS A 3 -4.68 7.55 -15.26
C LYS A 3 -4.37 7.61 -13.76
N LEU A 4 -3.27 6.98 -13.35
CA LEU A 4 -2.72 7.16 -12.00
C LEU A 4 -2.11 8.56 -11.90
N SER A 5 -2.30 9.21 -10.75
CA SER A 5 -1.56 10.44 -10.45
C SER A 5 -0.09 10.14 -10.19
N ASP A 6 0.78 11.13 -10.38
CA ASP A 6 2.22 11.00 -10.13
C ASP A 6 2.51 10.45 -8.72
N THR A 7 1.80 10.96 -7.72
CA THR A 7 1.89 10.45 -6.34
C THR A 7 1.49 8.97 -6.20
N GLN A 8 0.45 8.52 -6.91
CA GLN A 8 0.03 7.11 -6.87
C GLN A 8 1.08 6.21 -7.51
N LEU A 9 1.69 6.65 -8.62
CA LEU A 9 2.79 5.96 -9.27
C LEU A 9 3.99 5.85 -8.33
N VAL A 10 4.41 6.95 -7.70
CA VAL A 10 5.54 6.96 -6.75
C VAL A 10 5.31 5.98 -5.59
N ILE A 11 4.09 5.93 -5.04
CA ILE A 11 3.75 5.00 -3.95
C ILE A 11 3.85 3.55 -4.41
N LEU A 12 3.22 3.21 -5.54
CA LEU A 12 3.21 1.84 -6.07
C LEU A 12 4.63 1.39 -6.43
N SER A 13 5.41 2.26 -7.09
CA SER A 13 6.81 1.99 -7.42
C SER A 13 7.71 1.82 -6.19
N ALA A 14 7.45 2.57 -5.12
CA ALA A 14 8.18 2.42 -3.86
C ALA A 14 7.82 1.13 -3.11
N ALA A 15 6.54 0.73 -3.14
CA ALA A 15 6.07 -0.52 -2.57
C ALA A 15 6.61 -1.73 -3.34
N ALA A 16 6.64 -1.64 -4.67
CA ALA A 16 7.10 -2.71 -5.55
C ALA A 16 8.58 -3.07 -5.39
N GLN A 17 9.40 -2.11 -4.95
CA GLN A 17 10.82 -2.33 -4.70
C GLN A 17 11.13 -2.96 -3.34
N ARG A 18 10.10 -3.21 -2.49
CA ARG A 18 10.27 -3.83 -1.17
C ARG A 18 9.97 -5.31 -1.25
N GLU A 19 10.76 -6.11 -0.53
CA GLU A 19 10.51 -7.54 -0.40
C GLU A 19 9.12 -7.84 0.17
N ASP A 20 8.70 -7.04 1.16
CA ASP A 20 7.44 -7.19 1.88
C ASP A 20 6.26 -6.55 1.13
N ARG A 21 6.51 -5.87 0.00
CA ARG A 21 5.50 -5.18 -0.81
C ARG A 21 4.69 -4.14 -0.04
N ASN A 22 5.17 -3.69 1.14
CA ASN A 22 4.44 -2.76 1.98
C ASN A 22 4.42 -1.37 1.35
N VAL A 23 3.23 -0.79 1.31
CA VAL A 23 2.97 0.57 0.79
C VAL A 23 3.59 1.64 1.69
N LEU A 24 3.84 1.30 2.96
CA LEU A 24 4.32 2.24 3.96
C LEU A 24 5.84 2.18 4.16
N PRO A 25 6.52 3.31 4.47
CA PRO A 25 5.94 4.65 4.62
C PRO A 25 5.53 5.33 3.31
N LEU A 26 4.49 6.15 3.39
CA LEU A 26 4.12 7.09 2.34
C LEU A 26 5.16 8.22 2.23
N PRO A 27 5.33 8.83 1.05
CA PRO A 27 6.20 9.99 0.90
C PRO A 27 5.77 11.11 1.85
N GLY A 28 6.72 11.78 2.51
CA GLY A 28 6.43 12.75 3.58
C GLY A 28 5.59 13.97 3.16
N SER A 29 5.46 14.22 1.85
CA SER A 29 4.53 15.22 1.30
C SER A 29 3.05 14.83 1.50
N LEU A 30 2.76 13.53 1.67
CA LEU A 30 1.45 13.00 2.03
C LEU A 30 1.36 12.80 3.55
N ARG A 31 0.56 13.66 4.20
CA ARG A 31 0.23 13.52 5.62
C ARG A 31 -1.27 13.61 5.87
N GLY A 32 -1.72 13.01 6.97
CA GLY A 32 -3.10 13.12 7.45
C GLY A 32 -4.14 12.77 6.36
N GLY A 33 -5.11 13.65 6.14
CA GLY A 33 -6.21 13.41 5.19
C GLY A 33 -5.77 13.19 3.74
N ALA A 34 -4.66 13.77 3.30
CA ALA A 34 -4.15 13.55 1.94
C ALA A 34 -3.65 12.11 1.74
N ALA A 35 -2.91 11.60 2.73
CA ALA A 35 -2.48 10.20 2.76
C ALA A 35 -3.69 9.24 2.72
N ALA A 36 -4.68 9.47 3.59
CA ALA A 36 -5.90 8.67 3.64
C ALA A 36 -6.67 8.69 2.30
N LYS A 37 -6.75 9.83 1.63
CA LYS A 37 -7.42 9.95 0.34
C LYS A 37 -6.71 9.16 -0.76
N VAL A 38 -5.38 9.22 -0.83
CA VAL A 38 -4.61 8.48 -1.84
C VAL A 38 -4.68 6.99 -1.60
N VAL A 39 -4.50 6.55 -0.35
CA VAL A 39 -4.62 5.13 0.04
C VAL A 39 -6.04 4.61 -0.26
N GLY A 40 -7.08 5.33 0.14
CA GLY A 40 -8.47 4.96 -0.16
C GLY A 40 -8.74 4.85 -1.67
N ALA A 41 -8.16 5.75 -2.49
CA ALA A 41 -8.28 5.65 -3.94
C ALA A 41 -7.56 4.44 -4.54
N LEU A 42 -6.41 4.04 -3.98
CA LEU A 42 -5.69 2.84 -4.41
C LEU A 42 -6.44 1.56 -3.99
N LEU A 43 -6.97 1.51 -2.76
CA LEU A 43 -7.81 0.43 -2.25
C LEU A 43 -9.07 0.25 -3.09
N SER A 44 -9.79 1.35 -3.37
CA SER A 44 -11.01 1.31 -4.19
C SER A 44 -10.77 0.82 -5.62
N ARG A 45 -9.52 0.92 -6.12
CA ARG A 45 -9.11 0.42 -7.43
C ARG A 45 -8.53 -1.00 -7.37
N GLY A 46 -8.40 -1.59 -6.18
CA GLY A 46 -7.78 -2.90 -5.97
C GLY A 46 -6.27 -2.93 -6.27
N LEU A 47 -5.60 -1.78 -6.31
CA LEU A 47 -4.15 -1.68 -6.58
C LEU A 47 -3.30 -1.96 -5.35
N ILE A 48 -3.90 -1.79 -4.17
CA ILE A 48 -3.33 -2.19 -2.88
C ILE A 48 -4.42 -2.92 -2.09
N ALA A 49 -4.02 -3.72 -1.12
CA ALA A 49 -4.92 -4.47 -0.25
C ALA A 49 -4.52 -4.32 1.22
N GLU A 50 -5.51 -4.35 2.10
CA GLU A 50 -5.31 -4.47 3.54
C GLU A 50 -5.00 -5.93 3.91
N THR A 51 -3.97 -6.14 4.72
CA THR A 51 -3.61 -7.46 5.25
C THR A 51 -3.56 -7.41 6.76
N THR A 52 -4.48 -8.11 7.41
CA THR A 52 -4.46 -8.29 8.87
C THR A 52 -3.35 -9.25 9.25
N THR A 53 -2.54 -8.85 10.23
CA THR A 53 -1.49 -9.70 10.82
C THR A 53 -1.96 -10.28 12.14
N ASP A 54 -1.28 -11.32 12.61
CA ASP A 54 -1.49 -11.86 13.96
C ASP A 54 -0.87 -10.96 15.05
N SER A 55 -0.06 -9.98 14.67
CA SER A 55 0.61 -9.09 15.61
C SER A 55 -0.31 -7.97 16.10
N GLN A 56 -0.34 -7.72 17.41
CA GLN A 56 -1.06 -6.58 18.00
C GLN A 56 -0.22 -5.29 18.07
N THR A 57 0.82 -5.17 17.23
CA THR A 57 1.63 -3.95 17.17
C THR A 57 0.74 -2.76 16.80
N LYS A 58 0.75 -1.71 17.62
CA LYS A 58 -0.03 -0.50 17.33
C LYS A 58 0.51 0.23 16.11
N ALA A 59 -0.41 0.78 15.31
CA ALA A 59 -0.08 1.75 14.29
C ALA A 59 0.56 2.96 14.98
N ASP A 60 1.86 3.12 14.76
CA ASP A 60 2.64 4.20 15.33
C ASP A 60 3.26 5.02 14.20
N ALA A 61 3.19 6.35 14.34
CA ALA A 61 3.74 7.27 13.37
C ALA A 61 5.27 7.14 13.21
N ALA A 62 5.97 6.57 14.21
CA ALA A 62 7.38 6.24 14.12
C ALA A 62 7.64 4.90 13.42
N LEU A 63 6.75 3.92 13.58
CA LEU A 63 6.90 2.60 12.97
C LEU A 63 6.70 2.64 11.46
N ASN A 64 5.87 3.56 10.96
CA ASN A 64 5.75 3.91 9.54
C ASN A 64 5.55 2.72 8.60
N ARG A 65 5.05 1.59 9.13
CA ARG A 65 4.83 0.32 8.43
C ARG A 65 3.42 -0.21 8.63
N ILE A 66 2.74 0.18 9.70
CA ILE A 66 1.40 -0.29 10.05
C ILE A 66 0.40 0.80 9.68
N TRP A 67 -0.63 0.42 8.92
CA TRP A 67 -1.64 1.34 8.42
C TRP A 67 -2.66 1.70 9.50
N ARG A 68 -3.23 0.68 10.13
CA ARG A 68 -4.18 0.82 11.23
C ARG A 68 -4.23 -0.46 12.05
N ASN A 69 -5.01 -0.45 13.13
CA ASN A 69 -5.36 -1.66 13.84
C ASN A 69 -6.82 -2.01 13.59
N ASP A 70 -7.13 -3.29 13.60
CA ASP A 70 -8.50 -3.82 13.57
C ASP A 70 -9.20 -3.68 14.94
N GLU A 71 -10.47 -4.06 15.03
CA GLU A 71 -11.26 -4.07 16.29
C GLU A 71 -10.59 -4.88 17.41
N ASP A 72 -9.89 -5.96 17.07
CA ASP A 72 -9.14 -6.80 18.02
C ASP A 72 -7.72 -6.25 18.34
N GLY A 73 -7.36 -5.07 17.81
CA GLY A 73 -6.05 -4.46 17.98
C GLY A 73 -4.95 -5.06 17.08
N ARG A 74 -5.29 -6.00 16.20
CA ARG A 74 -4.36 -6.60 15.23
C ARG A 74 -3.89 -5.59 14.21
N ALA A 75 -2.61 -5.60 13.89
CA ALA A 75 -2.00 -4.68 12.94
C ALA A 75 -2.47 -5.01 11.52
N ILE A 76 -2.94 -3.99 10.81
CA ILE A 76 -3.29 -4.04 9.40
C ILE A 76 -2.15 -3.36 8.63
N LEU A 77 -1.58 -4.11 7.68
CA LEU A 77 -0.60 -3.64 6.71
C LEU A 77 -1.28 -3.32 5.38
N LEU A 78 -0.59 -2.56 4.53
CA LEU A 78 -1.02 -2.31 3.16
C LEU A 78 0.00 -2.92 2.20
N HIS A 79 -0.43 -3.81 1.33
CA HIS A 79 0.44 -4.42 0.33
C HIS A 79 0.01 -4.05 -1.08
N VAL A 80 0.98 -3.84 -1.97
CA VAL A 80 0.68 -3.72 -3.41
C VAL A 80 0.19 -5.06 -3.95
N THR A 81 -0.90 -5.01 -4.72
CA THR A 81 -1.47 -6.20 -5.38
C THR A 81 -0.84 -6.41 -6.74
N ASP A 82 -1.12 -7.56 -7.34
CA ASP A 82 -0.82 -7.85 -8.75
C ASP A 82 -1.29 -6.73 -9.71
N ALA A 83 -2.54 -6.29 -9.57
CA ALA A 83 -3.10 -5.19 -10.34
C ALA A 83 -2.34 -3.87 -10.11
N GLY A 84 -1.82 -3.65 -8.89
CA GLY A 84 -0.95 -2.52 -8.57
C GLY A 84 0.37 -2.56 -9.33
N PHE A 85 1.02 -3.72 -9.42
CA PHE A 85 2.22 -3.93 -10.23
C PHE A 85 1.95 -3.71 -11.71
N ALA A 86 0.90 -4.34 -12.25
CA ALA A 86 0.50 -4.18 -13.65
C ALA A 86 0.20 -2.71 -13.99
N ALA A 87 -0.39 -1.96 -13.06
CA ALA A 87 -0.70 -0.55 -13.26
C ALA A 87 0.53 0.38 -13.36
N ILE A 88 1.70 -0.07 -12.89
CA ILE A 88 3.00 0.60 -13.07
C ILE A 88 3.89 -0.08 -14.12
N GLY A 89 3.36 -1.06 -14.85
CA GLY A 89 4.08 -1.79 -15.90
C GLY A 89 5.10 -2.80 -15.37
N ILE A 90 4.94 -3.26 -14.13
CA ILE A 90 5.72 -4.38 -13.59
C ILE A 90 4.89 -5.63 -13.80
N GLU A 91 5.43 -6.59 -14.54
CA GLU A 91 4.81 -7.91 -14.64
C GLU A 91 5.05 -8.67 -13.34
N PRO A 92 4.00 -9.27 -12.75
CA PRO A 92 4.17 -10.15 -11.61
C PRO A 92 5.06 -11.32 -12.01
N ASP A 93 6.04 -11.64 -11.16
CA ASP A 93 6.87 -12.83 -11.32
C ASP A 93 5.96 -14.07 -11.19
N GLY A 94 5.48 -14.59 -12.33
CA GLY A 94 4.73 -15.83 -12.42
C GLY A 94 3.47 -15.74 -13.28
N GLY A 95 3.61 -16.06 -14.57
CA GLY A 95 2.43 -16.38 -15.39
C GLY A 95 2.58 -16.48 -16.92
N ASP A 96 3.77 -16.65 -17.50
CA ASP A 96 3.87 -17.20 -18.86
C ASP A 96 4.91 -18.32 -18.88
N GLY A 97 4.40 -19.54 -18.96
CA GLY A 97 5.12 -20.81 -19.02
C GLY A 97 4.14 -21.93 -19.34
#